data_AF-A0A936FQX4-F1
#
_entry.id   AF-A0A936FQX4-F1
#
_cell.length_a   1.000
_cell.length_b   1.000
_cell.length_c   1.000
_cell.angle_alpha   90.00
_cell.angle_beta   90.00
_cell.angle_gamma   90.00
#
_symmetry.space_group_name_H-M   'P 1'
#
loop_
_entity.id
_entity.type
_entity.pdbx_description
1 polymer ?
#
loop_
_entity_poly.entity_id
_entity_poly.type
_entity_poly.pdbx_seq_one_letter_code
_entity_poly.pdbx_strand_id
1 'polypeptide(L)'
;MKKVIFISLIAFLSCKNDKSVEKIQEIRTQPGGNAEMVRNPVSMDNVDTVNVAKISFNEMIYDFGAVKEGTIITHRFTFKNTGKVPLLIEDARSTCGCTTTDKPSHPITPGDTSSINVIFNTTNKENFQVKHVTILANTYPSETSVSVQGQIINKNGKTQKPDANKE
;
A
#
# COMPACT_ATOMS: atom_id res chain seq x y z
N MET A 1 -37.74 34.04 -75.78
CA MET A 1 -36.47 34.14 -76.53
C MET A 1 -35.34 33.68 -75.63
N LYS A 2 -34.42 32.85 -76.16
CA LYS A 2 -33.13 32.37 -75.59
C LYS A 2 -33.27 31.44 -74.36
N LYS A 3 -33.19 30.10 -74.48
CA LYS A 3 -31.97 29.23 -74.52
C LYS A 3 -30.87 29.77 -73.57
N VAL A 4 -30.34 28.99 -72.62
CA VAL A 4 -29.21 28.06 -72.88
C VAL A 4 -29.01 27.14 -71.66
N ILE A 5 -28.73 25.86 -71.95
CA ILE A 5 -28.18 24.82 -71.05
C ILE A 5 -26.64 24.89 -71.10
N PHE A 6 -25.94 24.77 -69.97
CA PHE A 6 -24.50 24.48 -69.85
C PHE A 6 -24.29 23.69 -68.54
N ILE A 7 -24.12 22.35 -68.57
CA ILE A 7 -22.85 21.58 -68.59
C ILE A 7 -21.91 21.88 -67.40
N SER A 8 -21.96 20.95 -66.43
CA SER A 8 -20.87 20.29 -65.66
C SER A 8 -19.56 21.06 -65.37
N LEU A 9 -19.21 21.16 -64.08
CA LEU A 9 -17.82 20.98 -63.61
C LEU A 9 -17.77 20.47 -62.17
N ILE A 10 -17.21 19.27 -62.00
CA ILE A 10 -16.81 18.66 -60.74
C ILE A 10 -15.68 19.49 -60.12
N ALA A 11 -15.80 19.87 -58.84
CA ALA A 11 -14.70 20.43 -58.06
C ALA A 11 -14.60 19.74 -56.69
N PHE A 12 -13.64 18.81 -56.65
CA PHE A 12 -12.87 18.27 -55.53
C PHE A 12 -13.28 18.61 -54.09
N LEU A 13 -13.59 17.54 -53.34
CA LEU A 13 -13.33 17.46 -51.90
C LEU A 13 -11.88 17.87 -51.63
N SER A 14 -11.68 18.91 -50.81
CA SER A 14 -10.38 19.24 -50.24
C SER A 14 -10.44 19.05 -48.72
N CYS A 15 -9.68 18.06 -48.25
CA CYS A 15 -9.48 17.74 -46.86
C CYS A 15 -8.82 18.93 -46.13
N LYS A 16 -9.48 19.44 -45.08
CA LYS A 16 -8.76 20.12 -44.00
C LYS A 16 -8.34 19.07 -42.98
N ASN A 17 -7.06 18.74 -43.06
CA ASN A 17 -6.33 17.96 -42.09
C ASN A 17 -6.16 18.81 -40.82
N ASP A 18 -7.16 18.82 -39.94
CA ASP A 18 -6.97 19.29 -38.58
C ASP A 18 -6.64 18.08 -37.71
N LYS A 19 -5.43 18.15 -37.16
CA LYS A 19 -4.74 17.10 -36.43
C LYS A 19 -5.69 16.46 -35.41
N SER A 20 -5.86 15.15 -35.54
CA SER A 20 -6.34 14.29 -34.46
C SER A 20 -5.41 14.45 -33.27
N VAL A 21 -5.71 15.40 -32.39
CA VAL A 21 -5.39 15.23 -30.99
C VAL A 21 -6.34 14.13 -30.54
N GLU A 22 -5.84 12.90 -30.49
CA GLU A 22 -6.46 11.87 -29.68
C GLU A 22 -6.68 12.49 -28.31
N LYS A 23 -7.94 12.82 -28.04
CA LYS A 23 -8.40 13.21 -26.72
C LYS A 23 -8.08 12.00 -25.87
N ILE A 24 -7.00 12.08 -25.07
CA ILE A 24 -6.73 11.10 -24.02
C ILE A 24 -8.03 11.01 -23.25
N GLN A 25 -8.72 9.88 -23.43
CA GLN A 25 -9.97 9.64 -22.78
C GLN A 25 -9.60 9.46 -21.31
N GLU A 26 -9.79 10.53 -20.53
CA GLU A 26 -9.66 10.52 -19.09
C GLU A 26 -10.37 9.25 -18.61
N ILE A 27 -9.59 8.32 -18.03
CA ILE A 27 -10.14 7.11 -17.43
C ILE A 27 -11.01 7.64 -16.30
N ARG A 28 -12.30 7.80 -16.56
CA ARG A 28 -13.29 8.04 -15.52
C ARG A 28 -13.27 6.78 -14.67
N THR A 29 -12.48 6.81 -13.61
CA THR A 29 -12.61 5.91 -12.49
C THR A 29 -14.10 5.84 -12.17
N GLN A 30 -14.66 4.63 -12.11
CA GLN A 30 -16.07 4.51 -11.76
C GLN A 30 -16.29 5.17 -10.38
N PRO A 31 -17.35 5.98 -10.21
CA PRO A 31 -17.69 6.56 -8.92
C PRO A 31 -17.78 5.45 -7.87
N GLY A 32 -17.07 5.59 -6.74
CA GLY A 32 -17.07 4.59 -5.66
C GLY A 32 -15.93 3.56 -5.67
N GLY A 33 -14.91 3.73 -6.53
CA GLY A 33 -13.68 2.93 -6.46
C GLY A 33 -12.74 3.32 -5.32
N ASN A 34 -11.84 2.42 -4.92
CA ASN A 34 -10.84 2.66 -3.86
C ASN A 34 -9.89 3.84 -4.16
N ALA A 35 -9.65 4.13 -5.44
CA ALA A 35 -8.82 5.25 -5.87
C ALA A 35 -9.37 6.63 -5.46
N GLU A 36 -10.69 6.78 -5.26
CA GLU A 36 -11.29 8.05 -4.81
C GLU A 36 -10.96 8.36 -3.33
N MET A 37 -10.58 7.35 -2.54
CA MET A 37 -10.24 7.51 -1.11
C MET A 37 -8.81 7.99 -0.85
N VAL A 38 -7.95 8.05 -1.88
CA VAL A 38 -6.55 8.49 -1.73
C VAL A 38 -6.46 9.99 -2.01
N ARG A 39 -6.15 10.77 -0.97
CA ARG A 39 -5.98 12.23 -1.05
C ARG A 39 -4.60 12.63 -0.52
N ASN A 40 -3.90 13.50 -1.25
CA ASN A 40 -2.69 14.15 -0.73
C ASN A 40 -3.09 15.41 0.08
N PRO A 41 -2.84 15.47 1.40
CA PRO A 41 -3.22 16.62 2.21
C PRO A 41 -2.23 17.79 2.16
N VAL A 42 -1.11 17.66 1.43
CA VAL A 42 -0.05 18.66 1.38
C VAL A 42 -0.27 19.65 0.24
N SER A 43 -0.27 20.95 0.57
CA SER A 43 -0.17 22.07 -0.37
C SER A 43 1.07 22.92 -0.04
N MET A 44 1.41 23.92 -0.86
CA MET A 44 2.60 24.76 -0.64
C MET A 44 2.58 25.51 0.70
N ASP A 45 1.39 25.84 1.21
CA ASP A 45 1.24 26.70 2.40
C ASP A 45 0.61 25.97 3.61
N ASN A 46 -0.01 24.80 3.42
CA ASN A 46 -0.61 24.05 4.53
C ASN A 46 -0.62 22.52 4.35
N VAL A 47 -0.81 21.81 5.47
CA VAL A 47 -1.16 20.39 5.49
C VAL A 47 -2.56 20.24 6.12
N ASP A 48 -3.55 19.83 5.33
CA ASP A 48 -4.90 19.52 5.83
C ASP A 48 -4.91 18.14 6.50
N THR A 49 -4.55 18.09 7.77
CA THR A 49 -4.62 16.86 8.59
C THR A 49 -6.00 16.63 9.23
N VAL A 50 -6.98 17.49 8.93
CA VAL A 50 -8.31 17.44 9.53
C VAL A 50 -9.20 16.45 8.78
N ASN A 51 -9.09 16.40 7.45
CA ASN A 51 -9.92 15.59 6.57
C ASN A 51 -9.18 14.38 5.98
N VAL A 52 -8.37 13.70 6.80
CA VAL A 52 -7.60 12.51 6.41
C VAL A 52 -7.95 11.31 7.28
N ALA A 53 -7.70 10.12 6.77
CA ALA A 53 -7.71 8.91 7.57
C ALA A 53 -6.54 8.97 8.56
N LYS A 54 -6.73 8.41 9.75
CA LYS A 54 -5.67 8.28 10.76
C LYS A 54 -5.72 6.87 11.32
N ILE A 55 -4.57 6.22 11.34
CA ILE A 55 -4.42 4.89 11.93
C ILE A 55 -3.76 5.03 13.30
N SER A 56 -4.33 4.39 14.31
CA SER A 56 -3.74 4.32 15.65
C SER A 56 -3.70 2.88 16.10
N PHE A 57 -2.51 2.33 16.26
CA PHE A 57 -2.32 0.98 16.80
C PHE A 57 -2.38 0.99 18.32
N ASN A 58 -2.85 -0.12 18.90
CA ASN A 58 -2.79 -0.35 20.34
C ASN A 58 -1.36 -0.59 20.81
N GLU A 59 -0.56 -1.24 19.96
CA GLU A 59 0.85 -1.51 20.16
C GLU A 59 1.58 -1.47 18.81
N MET A 60 2.81 -0.96 18.81
CA MET A 60 3.64 -0.88 17.60
C MET A 60 4.72 -1.97 17.58
N ILE A 61 5.01 -2.57 18.73
CA ILE A 61 6.06 -3.57 18.93
C ILE A 61 5.46 -4.73 19.69
N TYR A 62 5.58 -5.93 19.13
CA TYR A 62 5.31 -7.17 19.84
C TYR A 62 6.62 -7.90 20.13
N ASP A 63 6.91 -8.09 21.42
CA ASP A 63 8.05 -8.88 21.87
C ASP A 63 7.60 -10.31 22.20
N PHE A 64 8.06 -11.30 21.43
CA PHE A 64 7.75 -12.71 21.67
C PHE A 64 8.66 -13.39 22.70
N GLY A 65 9.60 -12.64 23.29
CA GLY A 65 10.57 -13.14 24.25
C GLY A 65 11.56 -14.13 23.62
N ALA A 66 11.95 -15.14 24.39
CA ALA A 66 12.89 -16.16 23.95
C ALA A 66 12.17 -17.44 23.48
N VAL A 67 12.39 -17.83 22.24
CA VAL A 67 11.79 -19.04 21.65
C VAL A 67 12.85 -19.93 21.02
N LYS A 68 12.52 -21.22 20.83
CA LYS A 68 13.40 -22.13 20.09
C LYS A 68 13.24 -21.90 18.59
N GLU A 69 14.31 -22.13 17.84
CA GLU A 69 14.26 -22.19 16.38
C GLU A 69 13.16 -23.16 15.90
N GLY A 70 12.42 -22.76 14.87
CA GLY A 70 11.30 -23.52 14.29
C GLY A 70 9.93 -23.20 14.91
N THR A 71 9.88 -22.36 15.95
CA THR A 71 8.62 -21.81 16.47
C THR A 71 7.96 -20.88 15.45
N ILE A 72 6.64 -21.00 15.27
CA ILE A 72 5.85 -20.05 14.49
C ILE A 72 5.28 -19.01 15.45
N ILE A 73 5.63 -17.75 15.23
CA ILE A 73 5.12 -16.62 16.01
C ILE A 73 3.94 -16.01 15.26
N THR A 74 2.81 -15.86 15.94
CA THR A 74 1.62 -15.20 15.39
C THR A 74 1.21 -14.07 16.31
N HIS A 75 1.03 -12.88 15.75
CA HIS A 75 0.58 -11.71 16.49
C HIS A 75 -0.39 -10.88 15.67
N ARG A 76 -1.34 -10.23 16.34
CA ARG A 76 -2.41 -9.46 15.73
C ARG A 76 -2.35 -8.01 16.19
N PHE A 77 -1.75 -7.16 15.37
CA PHE A 77 -1.68 -5.72 15.62
C PHE A 77 -3.05 -5.11 15.41
N THR A 78 -3.73 -4.79 16.52
CA THR A 78 -5.04 -4.16 16.50
C THR A 78 -4.88 -2.65 16.36
N PHE A 79 -5.70 -2.03 15.49
CA PHE A 79 -5.68 -0.60 15.24
C PHE A 79 -7.08 -0.03 15.09
N LYS A 80 -7.21 1.28 15.32
CA LYS A 80 -8.44 2.05 15.16
C LYS A 80 -8.26 3.13 14.10
N ASN A 81 -9.31 3.37 13.31
CA ASN A 81 -9.40 4.58 12.48
C ASN A 81 -9.80 5.77 13.36
N THR A 82 -8.86 6.67 13.66
CA THR A 82 -9.10 7.88 14.46
C THR A 82 -9.28 9.13 13.59
N GLY A 83 -9.37 8.95 12.27
CA GLY A 83 -9.58 10.01 11.29
C GLY A 83 -11.05 10.36 11.12
N LYS A 84 -11.34 11.16 10.09
CA LYS A 84 -12.70 11.60 9.73
C LYS A 84 -13.25 10.95 8.46
N VAL A 85 -12.43 10.18 7.76
CA VAL A 85 -12.79 9.48 6.52
C VAL A 85 -12.43 7.99 6.64
N PRO A 86 -13.01 7.11 5.82
CA PRO A 86 -12.65 5.69 5.81
C PRO A 86 -11.14 5.47 5.61
N LEU A 87 -10.58 4.59 6.42
CA LEU A 87 -9.19 4.18 6.36
C LEU A 87 -9.08 2.97 5.43
N LEU A 88 -8.31 3.13 4.35
CA LEU A 88 -7.98 2.07 3.41
C LEU A 88 -6.54 1.62 3.67
N ILE A 89 -6.35 0.34 3.96
CA ILE A 89 -5.03 -0.28 3.99
C ILE A 89 -4.74 -0.82 2.59
N GLU A 90 -3.84 -0.18 1.87
CA GLU A 90 -3.45 -0.57 0.51
C GLU A 90 -2.56 -1.81 0.54
N ASP A 91 -1.56 -1.81 1.41
CA ASP A 91 -0.57 -2.88 1.50
C ASP A 91 -0.07 -3.05 2.94
N ALA A 92 0.38 -4.27 3.26
CA ALA A 92 1.06 -4.59 4.50
C ALA A 92 2.15 -5.60 4.16
N ARG A 93 3.41 -5.15 4.06
CA ARG A 93 4.52 -5.96 3.54
C ARG A 93 5.66 -6.07 4.54
N SER A 94 6.27 -7.25 4.60
CA SER A 94 7.58 -7.45 5.24
C SER A 94 8.68 -7.53 4.18
N THR A 95 9.88 -7.11 4.54
CA THR A 95 11.06 -7.19 3.65
C THR A 95 11.62 -8.59 3.52
N CYS A 96 11.20 -9.54 4.38
CA CYS A 96 11.75 -10.89 4.43
C CYS A 96 10.65 -11.94 4.24
N GLY A 97 10.90 -12.92 3.37
CA GLY A 97 9.93 -13.97 3.03
C GLY A 97 9.58 -14.93 4.19
N CYS A 98 10.24 -14.82 5.34
CA CYS A 98 9.90 -15.57 6.55
C CYS A 98 8.76 -14.93 7.37
N THR A 99 8.25 -13.78 6.94
CA THR A 99 7.14 -13.08 7.59
C THR A 99 5.99 -12.95 6.61
N THR A 100 4.83 -13.50 6.98
CA THR A 100 3.58 -13.38 6.23
C THR A 100 2.65 -12.42 6.96
N THR A 101 1.92 -11.62 6.19
CA THR A 101 1.02 -10.59 6.68
C THR A 101 -0.36 -10.79 6.07
N ASP A 102 -1.39 -10.51 6.85
CA ASP A 102 -2.78 -10.49 6.39
C ASP A 102 -3.45 -9.21 6.89
N LYS A 103 -4.08 -8.49 5.98
CA LYS A 103 -4.66 -7.15 6.20
C LYS A 103 -6.14 -7.14 5.83
N PRO A 104 -6.93 -6.20 6.36
CA PRO A 104 -8.30 -6.01 5.91
C PRO A 104 -8.35 -5.65 4.41
N SER A 105 -9.31 -6.23 3.70
CA SER A 105 -9.57 -5.95 2.28
C SER A 105 -10.59 -4.84 2.04
N HIS A 106 -11.27 -4.38 3.09
CA HIS A 106 -12.33 -3.37 3.02
C HIS A 106 -11.94 -2.12 3.83
N PRO A 107 -12.45 -0.94 3.49
CA PRO A 107 -12.22 0.29 4.26
C PRO A 107 -12.78 0.20 5.68
N ILE A 108 -12.07 0.78 6.64
CA ILE A 108 -12.43 0.83 8.05
C ILE A 108 -13.05 2.20 8.34
N THR A 109 -14.30 2.22 8.79
CA THR A 109 -15.01 3.49 9.01
C THR A 109 -14.41 4.29 10.19
N PRO A 110 -14.62 5.62 10.25
CA PRO A 110 -14.16 6.43 11.39
C PRO A 110 -14.67 5.89 12.73
N GLY A 111 -13.75 5.65 13.67
CA GLY A 111 -14.07 5.10 14.98
C GLY A 111 -14.03 3.57 15.08
N ASP A 112 -14.02 2.86 13.94
CA ASP A 112 -13.95 1.40 13.94
C ASP A 112 -12.54 0.87 14.14
N THR A 113 -12.47 -0.37 14.61
CA THR A 113 -11.24 -1.10 14.90
C THR A 113 -11.08 -2.27 13.93
N SER A 114 -9.85 -2.55 13.52
CA SER A 114 -9.49 -3.74 12.75
C SER A 114 -8.09 -4.21 13.14
N SER A 115 -7.50 -5.14 12.40
CA SER A 115 -6.19 -5.69 12.73
C SER A 115 -5.38 -6.16 11.54
N ILE A 116 -4.06 -6.17 11.69
CA ILE A 116 -3.11 -6.81 10.78
C ILE A 116 -2.53 -8.04 11.48
N ASN A 117 -2.70 -9.21 10.87
CA ASN A 117 -2.13 -10.46 11.35
C ASN A 117 -0.70 -10.59 10.81
N VAL A 118 0.25 -10.90 11.67
CA VAL A 118 1.66 -11.12 11.33
C VAL A 118 2.07 -12.50 11.80
N ILE A 119 2.60 -13.29 10.87
CA ILE A 119 3.11 -14.63 11.13
C ILE A 119 4.60 -14.64 10.78
N PHE A 120 5.44 -14.94 11.76
CA PHE A 120 6.89 -15.04 11.59
C PHE A 120 7.35 -16.48 11.82
N ASN A 121 7.98 -17.07 10.80
CA ASN A 121 8.59 -18.39 10.86
C ASN A 121 10.07 -18.26 11.29
N THR A 122 10.40 -18.78 12.47
CA THR A 122 11.76 -18.73 13.03
C THR A 122 12.71 -19.81 12.50
N THR A 123 12.28 -20.64 11.56
CA THR A 123 13.12 -21.68 10.95
C THR A 123 14.35 -21.06 10.29
N ASN A 124 15.55 -21.60 10.56
CA ASN A 124 16.82 -21.07 10.08
C ASN A 124 17.02 -19.59 10.50
N LYS A 125 16.61 -19.24 11.72
CA LYS A 125 16.82 -17.93 12.35
C LYS A 125 17.41 -18.16 13.74
N GLU A 126 18.19 -17.21 14.21
CA GLU A 126 18.87 -17.29 15.51
C GLU A 126 19.13 -15.89 16.06
N ASN A 127 19.55 -15.82 17.32
CA ASN A 127 19.85 -14.57 18.02
C ASN A 127 18.62 -13.64 18.12
N PHE A 128 18.86 -12.38 18.48
CA PHE A 128 17.82 -11.38 18.51
C PHE A 128 17.39 -11.05 17.08
N GLN A 129 16.09 -11.11 16.83
CA GLN A 129 15.48 -10.76 15.55
C GLN A 129 14.53 -9.59 15.74
N VAL A 130 14.52 -8.68 14.76
CA VAL A 130 13.50 -7.63 14.63
C VAL A 130 12.96 -7.71 13.20
N LYS A 131 11.64 -7.87 13.08
CA LYS A 131 10.94 -7.98 11.80
C LYS A 131 9.93 -6.85 11.68
N HIS A 132 10.23 -5.91 10.78
CA HIS A 132 9.33 -4.82 10.46
C HIS A 132 8.29 -5.28 9.43
N VAL A 133 7.07 -4.81 9.65
CA VAL A 133 5.99 -4.80 8.68
C VAL A 133 5.69 -3.34 8.36
N THR A 134 5.76 -2.98 7.09
CA THR A 134 5.39 -1.65 6.59
C THR A 134 3.97 -1.70 6.09
N ILE A 135 3.12 -0.84 6.65
CA ILE A 135 1.73 -0.65 6.29
C ILE A 135 1.64 0.59 5.41
N LEU A 136 1.08 0.43 4.22
CA LEU A 136 0.74 1.53 3.31
C LEU A 136 -0.77 1.78 3.37
N ALA A 137 -1.17 3.02 3.63
CA ALA A 137 -2.56 3.42 3.76
C ALA A 137 -2.81 4.83 3.22
N ASN A 138 -4.08 5.20 3.07
CA ASN A 138 -4.50 6.57 2.71
C ASN A 138 -4.39 7.58 3.89
N THR A 139 -3.40 7.39 4.76
CA THR A 139 -3.08 8.27 5.89
C THR A 139 -2.01 9.28 5.50
N TYR A 140 -1.75 10.25 6.38
CA TYR A 140 -0.59 11.13 6.26
C TYR A 140 0.20 11.14 7.58
N PRO A 141 1.45 10.63 7.61
CA PRO A 141 2.16 9.98 6.50
C PRO A 141 1.44 8.70 6.01
N SER A 142 1.69 8.30 4.76
CA SER A 142 1.04 7.13 4.13
C SER A 142 1.62 5.80 4.61
N GLU A 143 2.84 5.82 5.16
CA GLU A 143 3.50 4.64 5.69
C GLU A 143 3.52 4.67 7.22
N THR A 144 3.22 3.53 7.83
CA THR A 144 3.37 3.26 9.27
C THR A 144 4.01 1.89 9.42
N SER A 145 4.84 1.65 10.44
CA SER A 145 5.49 0.35 10.64
C SER A 145 5.23 -0.21 12.03
N VAL A 146 4.94 -1.50 12.10
CA VAL A 146 4.91 -2.30 13.33
C VAL A 146 6.04 -3.32 13.30
N SER A 147 6.49 -3.81 14.46
CA SER A 147 7.55 -4.81 14.53
C SER A 147 7.25 -5.99 15.44
N VAL A 148 7.71 -7.16 15.02
CA VAL A 148 7.76 -8.37 15.84
C VAL A 148 9.23 -8.63 16.17
N GLN A 149 9.55 -8.76 17.46
CA GLN A 149 10.93 -8.91 17.92
C GLN A 149 11.09 -9.92 19.05
N GLY A 150 12.30 -10.41 19.24
CA GLY A 150 12.62 -11.34 20.32
C GLY A 150 13.85 -12.19 20.04
N GLN A 151 14.20 -13.06 20.99
CA GLN A 151 15.39 -13.90 20.96
C GLN A 151 15.05 -15.29 20.43
N ILE A 152 15.86 -15.79 19.50
CA ILE A 152 15.76 -17.16 18.98
C ILE A 152 16.98 -17.98 19.44
N ILE A 153 16.70 -19.06 20.16
CA ILE A 153 17.70 -19.96 20.73
C ILE A 153 17.86 -21.16 19.79
N ASN A 154 19.04 -21.28 19.17
CA ASN A 154 19.40 -22.46 18.38
C ASN A 154 19.69 -23.66 19.30
N LYS A 155 19.59 -24.88 18.76
CA LYS A 155 19.83 -26.12 19.54
C LYS A 155 21.25 -26.24 20.11
N ASN A 156 22.18 -25.40 19.68
CA ASN A 156 23.60 -25.49 20.03
C ASN A 156 24.08 -24.41 21.01
N GLY A 157 23.23 -23.45 21.42
CA GLY A 157 23.56 -22.41 22.39
C GLY A 157 24.74 -21.49 22.02
N LYS A 158 25.20 -21.50 20.77
CA LYS A 158 26.34 -20.69 20.31
C LYS A 158 25.90 -19.69 19.25
N THR A 159 26.16 -18.41 19.53
CA THR A 159 26.19 -17.30 18.57
C THR A 159 27.19 -17.66 17.48
N GLN A 160 26.75 -17.88 16.24
CA GLN A 160 27.69 -18.04 15.13
C GLN A 160 28.36 -16.69 14.87
N LYS A 161 29.68 -16.63 15.10
CA LYS A 161 30.55 -15.61 14.53
C LYS A 161 30.40 -15.69 13.00
N PRO A 162 30.33 -14.55 12.26
CA PRO A 162 30.23 -14.58 10.81
C PRO A 162 31.36 -15.44 10.23
N ASP A 163 30.97 -16.39 9.38
CA ASP A 163 31.86 -17.34 8.73
C ASP A 163 32.82 -16.57 7.84
N ALA A 164 34.08 -16.49 8.25
CA ALA A 164 35.10 -15.67 7.60
C ALA A 164 35.73 -16.35 6.37
N ASN A 165 35.17 -17.47 5.88
CA ASN A 165 35.70 -18.24 4.77
C ASN A 165 34.58 -18.72 3.84
N LYS A 166 34.02 -17.81 3.04
CA LYS A 166 33.37 -18.17 1.79
C LYS A 166 33.88 -17.23 0.70
N GLU A 167 35.05 -17.59 0.18
CA GLU A 167 35.59 -17.15 -1.10
C GLU A 167 34.77 -17.79 -2.25
#